data_AF-A0A2T0TPA1-F1
#
_entry.id   AF-A0A2T0TPA1-F1
#
_cell.length_a   1.000
_cell.length_b   1.000
_cell.length_c   1.000
_cell.angle_alpha   90.00
_cell.angle_beta   90.00
_cell.angle_gamma   90.00
#
_symmetry.space_group_name_H-M   'P 1'
#
loop_
_entity.id
_entity.type
_entity.pdbx_description
1 polymer ?
#
loop_
_entity_poly.entity_id
_entity_poly.type
_entity_poly.pdbx_seq_one_letter_code
_entity_poly.pdbx_strand_id
1 'polypeptide(L)'
;MPFDPPSAVLRTSGAGGWTLVEPLTYLGKVDRFVVPAGFRTDLASVPRPVLWLVPESGRYTLAAVLHDWLCTVGIRTRVVTSRQADGIFRRVMREAGVPVLLRWLMWAGVRWGALTDAERRPGWWISAPGVLAISVLAAPLVLPSVLLLPGLLAYAAAERLVSGEGVRPWSRAADDRPDDEAVRRE
;
A
#
# COMPACT_ATOMS: atom_id res chain seq x y z
N MET A 1 19.83 2.92 -12.70
CA MET A 1 19.12 3.37 -11.47
C MET A 1 20.16 3.90 -10.50
N PRO A 2 19.86 4.90 -9.65
CA PRO A 2 20.81 5.56 -8.75
C PRO A 2 21.17 4.73 -7.50
N PHE A 3 20.91 3.42 -7.52
CA PHE A 3 21.13 2.52 -6.39
C PHE A 3 22.28 1.56 -6.69
N ASP A 4 23.12 1.37 -5.68
CA ASP A 4 24.22 0.42 -5.69
C ASP A 4 24.15 -0.45 -4.42
N PRO A 5 23.84 -1.75 -4.52
CA PRO A 5 23.50 -2.51 -5.75
C PRO A 5 22.14 -2.12 -6.37
N PRO A 6 21.89 -2.41 -7.66
CA PRO A 6 20.63 -2.07 -8.35
C PRO A 6 19.42 -2.90 -7.90
N SER A 7 19.64 -3.92 -7.07
CA SER A 7 18.64 -4.77 -6.45
C SER A 7 18.99 -5.00 -4.99
N ALA A 8 18.01 -4.98 -4.10
CA ALA A 8 18.21 -5.28 -2.67
C ALA A 8 17.67 -6.66 -2.33
N VAL A 9 18.44 -7.42 -1.55
CA VAL A 9 17.97 -8.68 -0.96
C VAL A 9 17.34 -8.39 0.40
N LEU A 10 16.06 -8.75 0.54
CA LEU A 10 15.31 -8.62 1.79
C LEU A 10 15.06 -10.01 2.37
N ARG A 11 15.33 -10.17 3.66
CA ARG A 11 14.99 -11.37 4.43
C ARG A 11 13.70 -11.12 5.21
N THR A 12 12.72 -12.00 5.09
CA THR A 12 11.51 -11.94 5.92
C THR A 12 11.88 -12.21 7.38
N SER A 13 11.51 -11.31 8.27
CA SER A 13 11.60 -11.46 9.72
C SER A 13 10.19 -11.62 10.30
N GLY A 14 9.55 -12.76 10.04
CA GLY A 14 8.22 -13.10 10.57
C GLY A 14 7.03 -12.49 9.80
N ALA A 15 5.87 -12.38 10.45
CA ALA A 15 4.54 -12.17 9.84
C ALA A 15 4.30 -10.83 9.11
N GLY A 16 5.32 -9.99 8.89
CA GLY A 16 5.14 -8.72 8.17
C GLY A 16 6.36 -7.77 8.16
N GLY A 17 7.52 -8.21 8.63
CA GLY A 17 8.73 -7.38 8.65
C GLY A 17 9.76 -7.85 7.63
N TRP A 18 10.43 -6.90 6.97
CA TRP A 18 11.54 -7.18 6.07
C TRP A 18 12.83 -6.64 6.68
N THR A 19 13.90 -7.42 6.58
CA THR A 19 15.24 -6.99 7.02
C THR A 19 16.16 -6.95 5.82
N LEU A 20 16.80 -5.81 5.62
CA LEU A 20 17.76 -5.61 4.55
C LEU A 20 19.01 -6.48 4.79
N VAL A 21 19.36 -7.35 3.86
CA VAL A 21 20.51 -8.28 4.00
C VAL A 21 21.83 -7.60 3.64
N GLU A 22 21.80 -6.72 2.65
CA GLU A 22 22.99 -6.04 2.10
C GLU A 22 22.84 -4.53 2.24
N PRO A 23 23.92 -3.77 2.48
CA PRO A 23 23.83 -2.33 2.58
C PRO A 23 23.32 -1.73 1.26
N LEU A 24 22.31 -0.87 1.32
CA LEU A 24 21.75 -0.20 0.16
C LEU A 24 22.33 1.21 0.09
N THR A 25 23.12 1.49 -0.95
CA THR A 25 23.64 2.84 -1.19
C THR A 25 22.79 3.54 -2.24
N TYR A 26 22.24 4.68 -1.87
CA TYR A 26 21.61 5.61 -2.81
C TYR A 26 22.63 6.69 -3.20
N LEU A 27 22.90 6.78 -4.50
CA LEU A 27 23.73 7.78 -5.15
C LEU A 27 22.85 8.72 -5.97
N GLY A 28 22.27 9.70 -5.28
CA GLY A 28 21.56 10.79 -5.94
C GLY A 28 22.53 11.74 -6.65
N LYS A 29 22.00 12.66 -7.45
CA LYS A 29 22.80 13.69 -8.14
C LYS A 29 23.58 14.62 -7.20
N VAL A 30 23.13 14.76 -5.96
CA VAL A 30 23.70 15.68 -4.95
C VAL A 30 23.78 15.02 -3.56
N ASP A 31 22.96 14.01 -3.30
CA ASP A 31 22.80 13.41 -1.98
C ASP A 31 23.23 11.94 -2.01
N ARG A 32 24.10 11.54 -1.07
CA ARG A 32 24.49 10.14 -0.86
C ARG A 32 23.95 9.64 0.48
N PHE A 33 23.15 8.58 0.45
CA PHE A 33 22.64 7.92 1.64
C PHE A 33 23.05 6.45 1.64
N VAL A 34 23.46 5.95 2.80
CA VAL A 34 23.83 4.54 2.99
C VAL A 34 22.89 3.96 4.04
N VAL A 35 22.03 3.04 3.61
CA VAL A 35 21.18 2.26 4.52
C VAL A 35 21.98 1.02 4.94
N PRO A 36 22.27 0.83 6.23
CA PRO A 36 23.07 -0.28 6.70
C PRO A 36 22.33 -1.62 6.54
N ALA A 37 23.09 -2.69 6.33
CA ALA A 37 22.56 -4.04 6.44
C ALA A 37 21.98 -4.30 7.85
N GLY A 38 20.91 -5.08 7.92
CA GLY A 38 20.16 -5.33 9.15
C GLY A 38 19.04 -4.31 9.44
N PHE A 39 18.85 -3.30 8.59
CA PHE A 39 17.74 -2.36 8.74
C PHE A 39 16.40 -3.07 8.55
N ARG A 40 15.50 -2.91 9.53
CA ARG A 40 14.11 -3.39 9.44
C ARG A 40 13.24 -2.35 8.76
N THR A 41 12.55 -2.78 7.70
CA THR A 41 11.61 -1.99 6.90
C THR A 41 10.29 -2.75 6.84
N ASP A 42 9.20 -2.02 7.01
CA ASP A 42 7.82 -2.47 6.85
C ASP A 42 7.34 -2.32 5.40
N LEU A 43 8.21 -1.84 4.50
CA LEU A 43 7.92 -1.51 3.10
C LEU A 43 6.68 -0.59 3.00
N ALA A 44 6.05 -0.56 1.83
CA ALA A 44 4.80 0.14 1.66
C ALA A 44 3.66 -0.71 2.25
N SER A 45 3.25 -0.42 3.48
CA SER A 45 1.98 -0.90 4.05
C SER A 45 0.81 -0.25 3.30
N VAL A 46 0.50 -0.77 2.11
CA VAL A 46 -0.55 -0.25 1.24
C VAL A 46 -1.89 -0.90 1.58
N PRO A 47 -2.97 -0.13 1.81
CA PRO A 47 -4.28 -0.71 2.05
C PRO A 47 -4.76 -1.55 0.85
N ARG A 48 -5.27 -2.75 1.13
CA ARG A 48 -5.77 -3.71 0.12
C ARG A 48 -6.61 -3.10 -1.02
N PRO A 49 -7.58 -2.19 -0.77
CA PRO A 49 -8.41 -1.63 -1.85
C PRO A 49 -7.65 -0.78 -2.88
N VAL A 50 -6.40 -0.39 -2.62
CA VAL A 50 -5.57 0.37 -3.59
C VAL A 50 -4.38 -0.44 -4.11
N LEU A 51 -4.28 -1.73 -3.78
CA LEU A 51 -3.21 -2.61 -4.28
C LEU A 51 -3.24 -2.79 -5.80
N TRP A 52 -4.41 -2.69 -6.42
CA TRP A 52 -4.54 -2.72 -7.88
C TRP A 52 -3.87 -1.51 -8.55
N LEU A 53 -3.71 -0.40 -7.82
CA LEU A 53 -3.16 0.87 -8.32
C LEU A 53 -1.70 1.06 -7.87
N VAL A 54 -1.39 0.70 -6.63
CA VAL A 54 -0.05 0.72 -6.05
C VAL A 54 0.25 -0.72 -5.61
N PRO A 55 1.03 -1.49 -6.39
CA PRO A 55 1.37 -2.85 -5.98
C PRO A 55 2.10 -2.87 -4.60
N GLU A 56 2.37 -4.04 -4.04
CA GLU A 56 3.15 -4.12 -2.79
C GLU A 56 4.65 -3.92 -3.05
N SER A 57 5.13 -4.36 -4.22
CA SER A 57 6.52 -4.26 -4.62
C SER A 57 6.67 -3.88 -6.09
N GLY A 58 7.77 -3.21 -6.41
CA GLY A 58 8.07 -2.78 -7.77
C GLY A 58 9.24 -1.81 -7.83
N ARG A 59 9.23 -0.95 -8.84
CA ARG A 59 10.32 0.02 -9.08
C ARG A 59 10.53 1.02 -7.94
N TYR A 60 9.56 1.20 -7.04
CA TYR A 60 9.67 2.08 -5.87
C TYR A 60 10.12 1.34 -4.60
N THR A 61 10.29 0.02 -4.59
CA THR A 61 10.63 -0.72 -3.36
C THR A 61 11.93 -0.22 -2.73
N LEU A 62 12.98 -0.02 -3.53
CA LEU A 62 14.25 0.57 -3.05
C LEU A 62 14.06 2.00 -2.52
N ALA A 63 13.15 2.77 -3.13
CA ALA A 63 12.81 4.11 -2.66
C ALA A 63 12.08 4.07 -1.31
N ALA A 64 11.21 3.07 -1.09
CA ALA A 64 10.49 2.88 0.16
C ALA A 64 11.46 2.53 1.30
N VAL A 65 12.38 1.57 1.08
CA VAL A 65 13.42 1.22 2.07
C VAL A 65 14.25 2.45 2.47
N LEU A 66 14.66 3.26 1.49
CA LEU A 66 15.39 4.49 1.75
C LEU A 66 14.55 5.51 2.54
N HIS A 67 13.26 5.64 2.22
CA HIS A 67 12.34 6.55 2.90
C HIS A 67 12.13 6.15 4.35
N ASP A 68 11.93 4.87 4.65
CA ASP A 68 11.79 4.35 6.01
C ASP A 68 13.04 4.64 6.86
N TRP A 69 14.22 4.45 6.26
CA TRP A 69 15.48 4.78 6.92
C TRP A 69 15.63 6.29 7.17
N LEU A 70 15.26 7.14 6.20
CA LEU A 70 15.27 8.59 6.38
C LEU A 70 14.24 9.06 7.41
N CYS A 71 13.07 8.44 7.48
CA CYS A 71 12.04 8.75 8.46
C CYS A 71 12.44 8.34 9.87
N THR A 72 13.14 7.22 10.04
CA THR A 72 13.59 6.75 11.36
C THR A 72 14.88 7.43 11.81
N VAL A 73 15.95 7.34 11.03
CA VAL A 73 17.27 7.86 11.40
C VAL A 73 17.39 9.34 11.08
N GLY A 74 16.95 9.74 9.89
CA GLY A 74 17.13 11.10 9.38
C GLY A 74 16.34 12.16 10.16
N ILE A 75 15.12 11.85 10.57
CA ILE A 75 14.28 12.75 11.39
C ILE A 75 14.79 12.80 12.83
N ARG A 76 15.11 11.65 13.42
CA ARG A 76 15.65 11.57 14.79
C ARG A 76 16.99 12.31 14.95
N THR A 77 17.84 12.24 13.93
CA THR A 77 19.13 12.97 13.89
C THR A 77 19.00 14.43 13.43
N ARG A 78 17.78 14.88 13.09
CA ARG A 78 17.47 16.21 12.52
C ARG A 78 18.28 16.57 11.27
N VAL A 79 18.85 15.58 10.58
CA VAL A 79 19.57 15.77 9.31
C VAL A 79 18.58 16.09 8.19
N VAL A 80 17.39 15.49 8.25
CA VAL A 80 16.30 15.75 7.29
C VAL A 80 14.99 16.01 8.02
N THR A 81 14.21 16.95 7.49
CA THR A 81 12.82 17.15 7.89
C THR A 81 11.92 16.12 7.22
N SER A 82 10.75 15.85 7.83
CA SER A 82 9.70 15.00 7.24
C SER A 82 9.41 15.36 5.78
N ARG A 83 9.30 16.66 5.47
CA ARG A 83 9.05 17.14 4.11
C ARG A 83 10.22 16.89 3.15
N GLN A 84 11.46 17.01 3.62
CA GLN A 84 12.66 16.69 2.82
C GLN A 84 12.74 15.19 2.54
N ALA A 85 12.47 14.33 3.53
CA ALA A 85 12.42 12.89 3.34
C ALA A 85 11.38 12.50 2.27
N ASP A 86 10.16 13.06 2.35
CA ASP A 86 9.11 12.81 1.34
C ASP A 86 9.47 13.38 -0.05
N GLY A 87 10.20 14.50 -0.08
CA GLY A 87 10.71 15.10 -1.31
C GLY A 87 11.81 14.26 -1.97
N ILE A 88 12.73 13.71 -1.17
CA ILE A 88 13.77 12.77 -1.61
C ILE A 88 13.10 11.50 -2.13
N PHE A 89 12.14 10.93 -1.41
CA PHE A 89 11.37 9.77 -1.84
C PHE A 89 10.73 9.98 -3.22
N ARG A 90 10.07 11.14 -3.42
CA ARG A 90 9.48 11.51 -4.72
C ARG A 90 10.53 11.63 -5.83
N ARG A 91 11.71 12.17 -5.51
CA ARG A 91 12.82 12.32 -6.46
C ARG A 91 13.38 10.95 -6.85
N VAL A 92 13.61 10.08 -5.87
CA VAL A 92 14.13 8.72 -6.07
C VAL A 92 13.16 7.91 -6.93
N MET A 93 11.85 7.99 -6.66
CA MET A 93 10.83 7.34 -7.50
C MET A 93 10.86 7.83 -8.96
N ARG A 94 11.16 9.11 -9.19
CA ARG A 94 11.35 9.64 -10.56
C ARG A 94 12.53 8.99 -11.24
N GLU A 95 13.64 8.84 -10.53
CA GLU A 95 14.89 8.25 -11.05
C GLU A 95 14.76 6.74 -11.27
N ALA A 96 13.90 6.07 -10.49
CA ALA A 96 13.53 4.68 -10.69
C ALA A 96 12.48 4.46 -11.81
N GLY A 97 12.04 5.52 -12.49
CA GLY A 97 11.09 5.41 -13.61
C GLY A 97 9.66 5.06 -13.20
N VAL A 98 9.25 5.45 -11.98
CA VAL A 98 7.87 5.30 -11.50
C VAL A 98 6.96 6.31 -12.22
N PRO A 99 5.77 5.90 -12.71
CA PRO A 99 4.81 6.80 -13.34
C PRO A 99 4.49 8.03 -12.48
N VAL A 100 4.23 9.16 -13.14
CA VAL A 100 4.00 10.45 -12.46
C VAL A 100 2.80 10.38 -11.53
N LEU A 101 1.69 9.78 -11.96
CA LEU A 101 0.49 9.62 -11.14
C LEU A 101 0.78 8.82 -9.88
N LEU A 102 1.36 7.62 -10.03
CA LEU A 102 1.70 6.74 -8.92
C LEU A 102 2.61 7.43 -7.88
N ARG A 103 3.60 8.17 -8.37
CA ARG A 103 4.53 8.94 -7.54
C ARG A 103 3.82 10.00 -6.68
N TRP A 104 2.81 10.69 -7.22
CA TRP A 104 2.05 11.70 -6.48
C TRP A 104 1.06 11.07 -5.49
N LEU A 105 0.45 9.95 -5.85
CA LEU A 105 -0.41 9.17 -4.96
C LEU A 105 0.36 8.65 -3.75
N MET A 106 1.52 8.03 -3.99
CA MET A 106 2.41 7.56 -2.93
C MET A 106 2.90 8.72 -2.05
N TRP A 107 3.23 9.87 -2.65
CA TRP A 107 3.59 11.08 -1.90
C TRP A 107 2.43 11.55 -0.99
N ALA A 108 1.19 11.59 -1.49
CA ALA A 108 0.03 11.95 -0.68
C ALA A 108 -0.21 10.95 0.46
N GLY A 109 -0.05 9.66 0.18
CA GLY A 109 -0.15 8.58 1.18
C GLY A 109 0.85 8.74 2.32
N VAL A 110 2.14 8.92 2.02
CA VAL A 110 3.18 9.10 3.07
C VAL A 110 3.00 10.39 3.86
N ARG A 111 2.39 11.43 3.27
CA ARG A 111 2.00 12.65 3.99
C ARG A 111 0.80 12.43 4.89
N TRP A 112 -0.21 11.67 4.48
CA TRP A 112 -1.29 11.27 5.38
C TRP A 112 -0.76 10.41 6.54
N GLY A 113 0.15 9.47 6.28
CA GLY A 113 0.83 8.71 7.34
C GLY A 113 1.73 9.58 8.25
N ALA A 114 2.24 10.70 7.76
CA ALA A 114 2.98 11.64 8.60
C ALA A 114 2.11 12.32 9.66
N LEU A 115 0.79 12.39 9.46
CA LEU A 115 -0.14 12.90 10.49
C LEU A 115 -0.34 11.90 11.62
N THR A 116 -0.21 10.60 11.37
CA THR A 116 -0.40 9.60 12.43
C THR A 116 0.84 9.50 13.32
N ASP A 117 2.02 9.83 12.80
CA ASP A 117 3.30 9.75 13.50
C ASP A 117 3.66 11.06 14.24
N ALA A 118 3.82 10.98 15.56
CA ALA A 118 4.10 12.12 16.43
C ALA A 118 5.40 12.86 16.07
N GLU A 119 6.42 12.15 15.56
CA GLU A 119 7.70 12.76 15.18
C GLU A 119 7.62 13.48 13.84
N ARG A 120 6.66 13.11 12.98
CA ARG A 120 6.48 13.65 11.63
C ARG A 120 5.37 14.69 11.51
N ARG A 121 4.49 14.78 12.52
CA ARG A 121 3.40 15.76 12.64
C ARG A 121 3.83 17.24 12.60
N PRO A 122 4.95 17.66 13.25
CA PRO A 122 5.30 19.08 13.30
C PRO A 122 5.45 19.69 11.91
N GLY A 123 4.75 20.80 11.65
CA GLY A 123 4.80 21.50 10.34
C GLY A 123 4.01 20.81 9.21
N TRP A 124 3.17 19.82 9.51
CA TRP A 124 2.37 19.14 8.49
C TRP A 124 1.40 20.06 7.74
N TRP A 125 0.82 21.04 8.44
CA TRP A 125 -0.15 22.01 7.92
C TRP A 125 0.37 22.79 6.70
N ILE A 126 1.69 23.00 6.58
CA ILE A 126 2.32 23.63 5.40
C ILE A 126 2.11 22.80 4.14
N SER A 127 2.05 21.47 4.27
CA SER A 127 1.85 20.55 3.16
C SER A 127 0.38 20.17 2.93
N ALA A 128 -0.51 20.53 3.86
CA ALA A 128 -1.93 20.22 3.81
C ALA A 128 -2.63 20.62 2.49
N PRO A 129 -2.47 21.85 1.94
CA PRO A 129 -3.15 22.21 0.70
C PRO A 129 -2.71 21.35 -0.50
N GLY A 130 -1.43 21.00 -0.56
CA GLY A 130 -0.91 20.10 -1.62
C GLY A 130 -1.42 18.68 -1.48
N VAL A 131 -1.47 18.16 -0.25
CA VAL A 131 -2.01 16.82 0.04
C VAL A 131 -3.50 16.75 -0.31
N LEU A 132 -4.28 17.76 0.07
CA LEU A 132 -5.70 17.84 -0.25
C LEU A 132 -5.94 17.95 -1.75
N ALA A 133 -5.23 18.82 -2.46
CA ALA A 133 -5.37 18.96 -3.92
C ALA A 133 -5.11 17.62 -4.65
N ILE A 134 -4.05 16.90 -4.27
CA ILE A 134 -3.73 15.60 -4.87
C ILE A 134 -4.77 14.55 -4.45
N SER A 135 -5.24 14.57 -3.20
CA SER A 135 -6.27 13.63 -2.73
C SER A 135 -7.59 13.85 -3.47
N VAL A 136 -7.98 15.11 -3.75
CA VAL A 136 -9.16 15.46 -4.54
C VAL A 136 -9.01 15.00 -5.99
N LEU A 137 -7.82 15.15 -6.60
CA LEU A 137 -7.55 14.64 -7.94
C LEU A 137 -7.55 13.11 -8.01
N ALA A 138 -7.07 12.46 -6.95
CA ALA A 138 -7.05 11.00 -6.81
C ALA A 138 -8.42 10.41 -6.46
N ALA A 139 -9.30 11.21 -5.86
CA ALA A 139 -10.60 10.82 -5.35
C ALA A 139 -11.43 9.99 -6.34
N PRO A 140 -11.68 10.41 -7.60
CA PRO A 140 -12.48 9.63 -8.54
C PRO A 140 -11.89 8.25 -8.88
N LEU A 141 -10.58 8.07 -8.69
CA LEU A 141 -9.90 6.79 -8.96
C LEU A 141 -9.93 5.86 -7.73
N VAL A 142 -9.76 6.43 -6.53
CA VAL A 142 -9.60 5.68 -5.29
C VAL A 142 -10.93 5.40 -4.60
N LEU A 143 -11.86 6.38 -4.56
CA LEU A 143 -13.14 6.25 -3.84
C LEU A 143 -13.99 5.07 -4.30
N PRO A 144 -14.19 4.81 -5.61
CA PRO A 144 -15.00 3.67 -6.03
C PRO A 144 -14.47 2.34 -5.47
N SER A 145 -13.15 2.17 -5.46
CA SER A 145 -12.48 0.96 -4.95
C SER A 145 -12.63 0.82 -3.43
N VAL A 146 -12.55 1.93 -2.70
CA VAL A 146 -12.68 1.96 -1.23
C VAL A 146 -14.13 1.79 -0.79
N LEU A 147 -15.09 2.33 -1.53
CA LEU A 147 -16.52 2.30 -1.19
C LEU A 147 -17.24 1.02 -1.65
N LEU A 148 -16.66 0.25 -2.58
CA LEU A 148 -17.28 -0.96 -3.13
C LEU A 148 -17.60 -1.99 -2.03
N LEU A 149 -16.63 -2.33 -1.19
CA LEU A 149 -16.80 -3.30 -0.10
C LEU A 149 -17.83 -2.87 0.96
N PRO A 150 -17.75 -1.67 1.57
CA PRO A 150 -18.78 -1.24 2.52
C PRO A 150 -20.15 -1.07 1.84
N GLY A 151 -20.19 -0.66 0.56
CA GLY A 151 -21.43 -0.61 -0.22
C GLY A 151 -22.07 -2.00 -0.39
N LEU A 152 -21.27 -3.02 -0.73
CA LEU A 152 -21.71 -4.41 -0.79
C LEU A 152 -22.18 -4.94 0.57
N LEU A 153 -21.48 -4.59 1.66
CA LEU A 153 -21.88 -4.98 3.02
C LEU A 153 -23.20 -4.32 3.44
N ALA A 154 -23.38 -3.03 3.14
CA ALA A 154 -24.62 -2.30 3.40
C ALA A 154 -25.78 -2.89 2.60
N TYR A 155 -25.54 -3.23 1.32
CA TYR A 155 -26.50 -3.93 0.49
C TYR A 155 -26.89 -5.29 1.07
N ALA A 156 -25.91 -6.13 1.43
CA ALA A 156 -26.17 -7.45 2.02
C ALA A 156 -26.92 -7.36 3.37
N ALA A 157 -26.64 -6.33 4.17
CA ALA A 157 -27.37 -6.06 5.41
C ALA A 157 -28.81 -5.64 5.14
N ALA A 158 -29.04 -4.73 4.18
CA ALA A 158 -30.36 -4.32 3.76
C ALA A 158 -31.16 -5.49 3.18
N GLU A 159 -30.54 -6.33 2.37
CA GLU A 159 -31.16 -7.53 1.80
C GLU A 159 -31.53 -8.54 2.88
N ARG A 160 -30.66 -8.79 3.88
CA ARG A 160 -30.99 -9.61 5.04
C ARG A 160 -32.17 -9.06 5.85
N LEU A 161 -32.26 -7.74 6.00
CA LEU A 161 -33.36 -7.07 6.71
C LEU A 161 -34.69 -7.19 5.95
N VAL A 162 -34.67 -7.08 4.62
CA VAL A 162 -35.87 -7.12 3.77
C VAL A 162 -36.34 -8.56 3.52
N SER A 163 -35.42 -9.49 3.26
CA SER A 163 -35.76 -10.84 2.78
C SER A 163 -35.81 -11.89 3.89
N GLY A 164 -35.28 -11.61 5.09
CA GLY A 164 -35.27 -12.52 6.24
C GLY A 164 -34.34 -13.74 6.10
N GLU A 165 -34.07 -14.18 4.87
CA GLU A 165 -33.12 -15.23 4.52
C GLU A 165 -31.96 -14.64 3.70
N GLY A 166 -30.73 -14.90 4.13
CA GLY A 166 -29.56 -14.52 3.33
C GLY A 166 -29.50 -15.35 2.06
N VAL A 167 -29.28 -14.70 0.92
CA VAL A 167 -29.08 -15.37 -0.38
C VAL A 167 -28.04 -16.47 -0.20
N ARG A 168 -28.46 -17.74 -0.32
CA ARG A 168 -27.54 -18.86 -0.46
C ARG A 168 -27.14 -18.89 -1.93
N PRO A 169 -25.91 -18.53 -2.30
CA PRO A 169 -25.53 -18.42 -3.71
C PRO A 169 -25.47 -19.77 -4.44
N TRP A 170 -25.68 -20.88 -3.71
CA TRP A 170 -25.58 -22.24 -4.23
C TRP A 170 -26.64 -23.13 -3.57
N SER A 171 -27.89 -23.06 -4.03
CA SER A 171 -28.76 -24.24 -3.99
C SER A 171 -28.44 -25.05 -5.24
N ARG A 172 -27.59 -26.08 -5.11
CA ARG A 172 -27.66 -27.18 -6.08
C ARG A 172 -29.08 -27.71 -5.97
N ALA A 173 -29.88 -27.54 -7.01
CA ALA A 173 -31.08 -28.35 -7.19
C ALA A 173 -30.62 -29.80 -7.00
N ALA A 174 -31.11 -30.44 -5.95
CA ALA A 174 -30.86 -31.84 -5.74
C ALA A 174 -31.48 -32.55 -6.95
N ASP A 175 -30.60 -33.19 -7.71
CA ASP A 175 -30.83 -34.27 -8.66
C ASP A 175 -32.28 -34.80 -8.64
N ASP A 176 -33.14 -34.29 -9.53
CA ASP A 176 -34.39 -34.95 -9.93
C ASP A 176 -33.98 -36.19 -10.74
N ARG A 177 -33.56 -37.26 -10.05
CA ARG A 177 -33.48 -38.59 -10.65
C ARG A 177 -34.78 -39.31 -10.28
N PRO A 178 -35.68 -39.59 -11.24
CA PRO A 178 -36.83 -40.44 -10.97
C PRO A 178 -36.29 -41.86 -10.73
N ASP A 179 -36.58 -42.41 -9.54
CA ASP A 179 -36.29 -43.80 -9.23
C ASP A 179 -37.17 -44.71 -10.10
N ASP A 180 -36.65 -45.06 -11.27
CA ASP A 180 -37.02 -46.26 -12.00
C ASP A 180 -36.62 -47.48 -11.16
N GLU A 181 -37.54 -47.99 -10.34
CA GLU A 181 -37.46 -49.37 -9.85
C GLU A 181 -38.82 -50.07 -9.94
N ALA A 182 -39.31 -50.13 -11.19
CA ALA A 182 -40.18 -51.19 -11.65
C ALA A 182 -39.39 -52.52 -11.83
N VAL A 183 -38.74 -53.02 -10.77
CA VAL A 183 -38.16 -54.38 -10.74
C VAL A 183 -38.18 -54.89 -9.29
N ARG A 184 -39.34 -55.38 -8.83
CA ARG A 184 -39.50 -56.35 -7.71
C ARG A 184 -40.98 -56.52 -7.36
N ARG A 185 -41.71 -57.26 -8.19
CA ARG A 185 -42.86 -58.08 -7.77
C ARG A 185 -42.94 -59.27 -8.74
N GLU A 186 -42.08 -60.25 -8.46
CA GLU A 186 -42.47 -61.65 -8.57
C GLU A 186 -43.35 -62.01 -7.37
#